data_AF-A0A1A2XTI7-F1
#
_entry.id   AF-A0A1A2XTI7-F1
#
_cell.length_a   1.000
_cell.length_b   1.000
_cell.length_c   1.000
_cell.angle_alpha   90.00
_cell.angle_beta   90.00
_cell.angle_gamma   90.00
#
_symmetry.space_group_name_H-M   'P 1'
#
loop_
_entity.id
_entity.type
_entity.pdbx_description
1 polymer ?
#
loop_
_entity_poly.entity_id
_entity_poly.type
_entity_poly.pdbx_seq_one_letter_code
_entity_poly.pdbx_strand_id
1 'polypeptide(L)'
;MDGIDNGARSEAESATEGLADDAADNAADIAAGRYVVASALNAAVDALQRAHRAAAVLASSRVHDAAFAEGHEGNAAIAFIADGQRFTRAALALAMQIITPTENSEKENNPG
;
A
#
# COMPACT_ATOMS: atom_id res chain seq x y z
N MET A 1 -11.32 39.66 -41.82
CA MET A 1 -10.96 40.03 -40.44
C MET A 1 -11.08 38.75 -39.60
N ASP A 2 -10.09 37.85 -39.69
CA ASP A 2 -10.11 36.52 -39.03
C ASP A 2 -8.94 36.35 -38.03
N GLY A 3 -8.46 37.45 -37.46
CA GLY A 3 -7.25 37.46 -36.62
C GLY A 3 -7.48 37.37 -35.11
N ILE A 4 -8.74 37.43 -34.66
CA ILE A 4 -9.05 37.59 -33.21
C ILE A 4 -9.27 36.23 -32.52
N ASP A 5 -9.58 35.17 -33.26
CA ASP A 5 -9.94 33.86 -32.68
C ASP A 5 -8.73 32.92 -32.45
N ASN A 6 -7.63 33.10 -33.21
CA ASN A 6 -6.47 32.19 -33.14
C ASN A 6 -5.66 32.32 -31.84
N GLY A 7 -5.62 33.49 -31.21
CA GLY A 7 -4.87 33.71 -29.96
C GLY A 7 -5.54 33.05 -28.76
N ALA A 8 -6.84 33.27 -28.60
CA ALA A 8 -7.64 32.65 -27.54
C ALA A 8 -7.68 31.13 -27.63
N ARG A 9 -7.71 30.59 -28.86
CA ARG A 9 -7.61 29.15 -29.10
C ARG A 9 -6.24 28.57 -28.74
N SER A 10 -5.16 29.26 -29.10
CA SER A 10 -3.78 28.82 -28.79
C SER A 10 -3.49 28.82 -27.29
N GLU A 11 -4.00 29.79 -26.54
CA GLU A 11 -3.86 29.84 -25.08
C GLU A 11 -4.68 28.75 -24.38
N ALA A 12 -5.88 28.47 -24.88
CA ALA A 12 -6.71 27.38 -24.38
C ALA A 12 -6.08 26.00 -24.64
N GLU A 13 -5.52 25.77 -25.84
CA GLU A 13 -4.82 24.53 -26.19
C GLU A 13 -3.58 24.33 -25.30
N SER A 14 -2.77 25.37 -25.10
CA SER A 14 -1.61 25.33 -24.20
C SER A 14 -1.98 25.08 -22.73
N ALA A 15 -3.08 25.68 -22.25
CA ALA A 15 -3.57 25.43 -20.89
C ALA A 15 -4.09 24.00 -20.71
N THR A 16 -4.76 23.45 -21.73
CA THR A 16 -5.21 22.04 -21.69
C THR A 16 -4.05 21.05 -21.74
N GLU A 17 -2.99 21.37 -22.49
CA GLU A 17 -1.78 20.55 -22.57
C GLU A 17 -1.03 20.53 -21.22
N GLY A 18 -0.87 21.68 -20.56
CA GLY A 18 -0.27 21.75 -19.23
C GLY A 18 -1.05 20.98 -18.16
N LEU A 19 -2.39 21.03 -18.19
CA LEU A 19 -3.23 20.25 -17.28
C LEU A 19 -3.14 18.74 -17.52
N ALA A 20 -2.93 18.32 -18.77
CA ALA A 20 -2.75 16.92 -19.11
C ALA A 20 -1.38 16.38 -18.62
N ASP A 21 -0.33 17.21 -18.72
CA ASP A 21 1.01 16.90 -18.22
C ASP A 21 1.01 16.77 -16.69
N ASP A 22 0.45 17.75 -15.98
CA ASP A 22 0.29 17.74 -14.53
C ASP A 22 -0.50 16.50 -14.04
N ALA A 23 -1.54 16.10 -14.79
CA ALA A 23 -2.33 14.92 -14.46
C ALA A 23 -1.54 13.61 -14.67
N ALA A 24 -0.69 13.55 -15.70
CA ALA A 24 0.17 12.40 -15.97
C ALA A 24 1.26 12.24 -14.90
N ASP A 25 1.90 13.34 -14.50
CA ASP A 25 2.91 13.36 -13.44
C ASP A 25 2.30 12.94 -12.09
N ASN A 26 1.15 13.51 -11.72
CA ASN A 26 0.43 13.09 -10.51
C ASN A 26 0.04 11.60 -10.54
N ALA A 27 -0.38 11.08 -11.70
CA ALA A 27 -0.67 9.66 -11.85
C ALA A 27 0.57 8.78 -11.66
N ALA A 28 1.73 9.22 -12.16
CA ALA A 28 3.01 8.54 -11.98
C ALA A 28 3.44 8.53 -10.50
N ASP A 29 3.31 9.66 -9.80
CA ASP A 29 3.62 9.78 -8.37
C ASP A 29 2.72 8.89 -7.51
N ILE A 30 1.42 8.84 -7.81
CA ILE A 30 0.47 7.95 -7.14
C ILE A 30 0.87 6.48 -7.37
N ALA A 31 1.25 6.11 -8.60
CA ALA A 31 1.69 4.75 -8.92
C ALA A 31 2.98 4.37 -8.17
N ALA A 32 3.95 5.29 -8.10
CA ALA A 32 5.18 5.10 -7.34
C ALA A 32 4.90 4.93 -5.83
N GLY A 33 4.07 5.81 -5.25
CA GLY A 33 3.67 5.74 -3.85
C GLY A 33 2.96 4.43 -3.50
N ARG A 34 2.07 3.96 -4.38
CA ARG A 34 1.38 2.66 -4.28
C ARG A 34 2.36 1.50 -4.18
N TYR A 35 3.37 1.46 -5.05
CA TYR A 35 4.40 0.43 -5.03
C TYR A 35 5.23 0.47 -3.74
N VAL A 36 5.64 1.66 -3.29
CA VAL A 36 6.42 1.85 -2.06
C VAL A 36 5.65 1.32 -0.83
N VAL A 37 4.36 1.64 -0.72
CA VAL A 37 3.51 1.17 0.40
C VAL A 37 3.39 -0.35 0.40
N ALA A 38 3.11 -0.98 -0.76
CA ALA A 38 3.00 -2.43 -0.85
C ALA A 38 4.31 -3.14 -0.46
N SER A 39 5.44 -2.63 -0.97
CA SER A 39 6.77 -3.16 -0.65
C SER A 39 7.07 -3.08 0.85
N ALA A 40 6.82 -1.93 1.48
CA ALA A 40 7.05 -1.74 2.91
C ALA A 40 6.19 -2.67 3.78
N LEU A 41 4.91 -2.85 3.43
CA LEU A 41 4.01 -3.75 4.16
C LEU A 41 4.43 -5.22 4.04
N ASN A 42 4.87 -5.67 2.86
CA ASN A 42 5.42 -7.02 2.68
C ASN A 42 6.67 -7.23 3.54
N ALA A 43 7.61 -6.27 3.53
CA ALA A 43 8.81 -6.34 4.36
C ALA A 43 8.47 -6.42 5.86
N ALA A 44 7.43 -5.71 6.31
CA ALA A 44 6.95 -5.77 7.69
C ALA A 44 6.36 -7.15 8.04
N VAL A 45 5.56 -7.75 7.15
CA VAL A 45 5.04 -9.13 7.33
C VAL A 45 6.20 -10.12 7.49
N ASP A 46 7.21 -10.06 6.63
CA ASP A 46 8.37 -10.95 6.69
C ASP A 46 9.18 -10.78 7.96
N ALA A 47 9.40 -9.53 8.41
CA ALA A 47 10.07 -9.24 9.67
C ALA A 47 9.32 -9.83 10.87
N LEU A 48 7.99 -9.66 10.91
CA LEU A 48 7.15 -10.20 11.97
C LEU A 48 7.11 -11.74 11.95
N GLN A 49 7.16 -12.37 10.77
CA GLN A 49 7.26 -13.83 10.67
C GLN A 49 8.58 -14.35 11.23
N ARG A 50 9.70 -13.67 10.95
CA ARG A 50 11.00 -14.02 11.54
C ARG A 50 10.98 -13.86 13.06
N ALA A 51 10.41 -12.77 13.57
CA ALA A 51 10.25 -12.55 15.01
C ALA A 51 9.42 -13.66 15.68
N HIS A 52 8.33 -14.08 15.05
CA HIS A 52 7.49 -15.15 15.57
C HIS A 52 8.23 -16.50 15.65
N ARG A 53 9.01 -16.85 14.62
CA ARG A 53 9.84 -18.07 14.63
C ARG A 53 10.91 -18.02 15.73
N ALA A 54 11.57 -16.86 15.91
CA ALA A 54 12.55 -16.69 16.97
C ALA A 54 11.91 -16.83 18.36
N ALA A 55 10.75 -16.22 18.59
CA ALA A 55 10.01 -16.35 19.85
C ALA A 55 9.60 -17.81 20.12
N ALA A 56 9.18 -18.57 19.09
CA ALA A 56 8.86 -19.99 19.24
C ALA A 56 10.09 -20.84 19.63
N VAL A 57 11.30 -20.46 19.17
CA VAL A 57 12.55 -21.12 19.59
C VAL A 57 12.86 -20.81 21.05
N LEU A 58 12.70 -19.55 21.48
CA LEU A 58 12.92 -19.14 22.88
C LEU A 58 11.93 -19.77 23.86
N ALA A 59 10.69 -20.02 23.42
CA ALA A 59 9.68 -20.73 24.19
C ALA A 59 9.84 -22.27 24.13
N SER A 60 10.78 -22.79 23.34
CA SER A 60 10.98 -24.23 23.18
C SER A 60 11.66 -24.83 24.40
N SER A 61 11.26 -26.05 24.77
CA SER A 61 11.92 -26.83 25.82
C SER A 61 13.42 -27.10 25.58
N ARG A 62 13.92 -26.94 24.35
CA ARG A 62 15.35 -27.09 24.02
C ARG A 62 16.21 -25.89 24.41
N VAL A 63 15.64 -24.69 24.43
CA VAL A 63 16.31 -23.44 24.82
C VAL A 63 15.49 -22.89 25.97
N HIS A 64 15.66 -23.47 27.16
CA HIS A 64 14.80 -23.20 28.29
C HIS A 64 15.09 -21.81 28.87
N ASP A 65 14.47 -20.78 28.30
CA ASP A 65 14.41 -19.43 28.84
C ASP A 65 13.16 -19.31 29.72
N ALA A 66 13.33 -19.32 31.04
CA ALA A 66 12.22 -19.31 31.99
C ALA A 66 11.34 -18.05 31.88
N ALA A 67 11.91 -16.90 31.50
CA ALA A 67 11.15 -15.66 31.33
C ALA A 67 10.21 -15.75 30.11
N PHE A 68 10.64 -16.48 29.07
CA PHE A 68 9.83 -16.73 27.87
C PHE A 68 8.90 -17.94 27.97
N ALA A 69 9.32 -19.01 28.65
CA ALA A 69 8.59 -20.28 28.71
C ALA A 69 7.52 -20.31 29.82
N GLU A 70 7.74 -19.60 30.93
CA GLU A 70 6.84 -19.62 32.10
C GLU A 70 6.32 -18.23 32.50
N GLY A 71 6.84 -17.16 31.89
CA GLY A 71 6.56 -15.77 32.25
C GLY A 71 5.42 -15.11 31.46
N HIS A 72 4.71 -14.18 32.13
CA HIS A 72 3.70 -13.31 31.50
C HIS A 72 4.29 -12.45 30.36
N GLU A 73 5.55 -12.03 30.49
CA GLU A 73 6.23 -11.17 29.52
C GLU A 73 6.47 -11.87 28.17
N GLY A 74 6.90 -13.14 28.16
CA GLY A 74 7.05 -13.93 26.94
C GLY A 74 5.74 -14.12 26.19
N ASN A 75 4.65 -14.41 26.91
CA ASN A 75 3.32 -14.52 26.33
C ASN A 75 2.82 -13.19 25.75
N ALA A 76 3.05 -12.07 26.43
CA ALA A 76 2.69 -10.75 25.94
C ALA A 76 3.46 -10.40 24.64
N ALA A 77 4.75 -10.71 24.57
CA ALA A 77 5.55 -10.49 23.37
C ALA A 77 5.09 -11.34 22.18
N ILE A 78 4.77 -12.63 22.41
CA ILE A 78 4.25 -13.52 21.35
C ILE A 78 2.89 -13.03 20.84
N ALA A 79 2.00 -12.63 21.75
CA ALA A 79 0.70 -12.07 21.38
C ALA A 79 0.84 -10.79 20.56
N PHE A 80 1.71 -9.87 20.99
CA PHE A 80 1.99 -8.63 20.25
C PHE A 80 2.50 -8.89 18.83
N ILE A 81 3.42 -9.85 18.64
CA ILE A 81 3.93 -10.21 17.31
C ILE A 81 2.82 -10.81 16.44
N ALA A 82 1.99 -11.69 17.00
CA ALA A 82 0.89 -12.32 16.27
C ALA A 82 -0.17 -11.30 15.84
N ASP A 83 -0.57 -10.39 16.72
CA ASP A 83 -1.48 -9.30 16.40
C ASP A 83 -0.88 -8.34 15.38
N GLY A 84 0.41 -8.01 15.51
CA GLY A 84 1.16 -7.24 14.51
C GLY A 84 1.06 -7.85 13.12
N GLN A 85 1.30 -9.16 12.98
CA GLN A 85 1.17 -9.84 11.68
C GLN A 85 -0.24 -9.72 11.11
N ARG A 86 -1.26 -9.90 11.96
CA ARG A 86 -2.66 -9.82 11.56
C ARG A 86 -2.99 -8.41 11.06
N PHE A 87 -2.60 -7.37 11.80
CA PHE A 87 -2.86 -5.99 11.42
C PHE A 87 -2.09 -5.57 10.17
N THR A 88 -0.83 -5.97 10.01
CA THR A 88 -0.06 -5.67 8.79
C THR A 88 -0.65 -6.36 7.57
N ARG A 89 -1.13 -7.61 7.68
CA ARG A 89 -1.84 -8.28 6.58
C ARG A 89 -3.15 -7.59 6.21
N ALA A 90 -3.91 -7.13 7.21
CA ALA A 90 -5.13 -6.37 6.97
C ALA A 90 -4.82 -5.03 6.27
N ALA A 91 -3.79 -4.31 6.73
CA ALA A 91 -3.33 -3.08 6.11
C ALA A 91 -2.87 -3.30 4.66
N LEU A 92 -2.16 -4.40 4.37
CA LEU A 92 -1.77 -4.77 3.01
C LEU A 92 -2.99 -5.06 2.14
N ALA A 93 -3.99 -5.80 2.65
CA ALA A 93 -5.20 -6.09 1.91
C ALA A 93 -5.97 -4.80 1.55
N LEU A 94 -6.07 -3.85 2.49
CA LEU A 94 -6.67 -2.54 2.25
C LEU A 94 -5.85 -1.71 1.25
N ALA A 95 -4.52 -1.70 1.38
CA ALA A 95 -3.65 -1.02 0.43
C ALA A 95 -3.84 -1.60 -0.99
N MET A 96 -3.93 -2.92 -1.13
CA MET A 96 -4.15 -3.57 -2.43
C MET A 96 -5.51 -3.21 -3.06
N GLN A 97 -6.55 -2.92 -2.27
CA GLN A 97 -7.83 -2.40 -2.80
C GLN A 97 -7.69 -0.99 -3.38
N ILE A 98 -6.79 -0.17 -2.82
CA ILE A 98 -6.50 1.19 -3.31
C ILE A 98 -5.53 1.17 -4.50
N ILE A 99 -4.62 0.18 -4.51
CA ILE A 99 -3.59 0.02 -5.54
C ILE A 99 -4.17 -0.58 -6.83
N THR A 100 -5.04 -1.58 -6.71
CA THR A 100 -5.62 -2.28 -7.86
C THR A 100 -6.82 -1.48 -8.36
N PRO A 101 -6.79 -0.91 -9.58
CA PRO A 101 -7.97 -0.29 -10.14
C PRO A 101 -9.05 -1.37 -10.31
N THR A 102 -10.23 -1.17 -9.74
CA THR A 102 -11.38 -2.01 -10.00
C THR A 102 -11.83 -1.77 -11.45
N GLU A 103 -11.64 -2.75 -12.33
CA GLU A 103 -12.00 -2.71 -13.76
C GLU A 103 -13.52 -2.62 -14.06
N ASN A 104 -14.36 -2.19 -13.12
CA ASN A 104 -15.81 -2.23 -13.27
C ASN A 104 -16.44 -0.82 -13.30
N SER A 105 -16.22 -0.05 -14.37
CA SER A 105 -17.09 1.10 -14.68
C SER A 105 -17.39 1.33 -16.16
N GLU A 106 -16.87 0.53 -17.10
CA GLU A 106 -17.07 0.77 -18.54
C GLU A 106 -18.30 0.08 -19.17
N LYS A 107 -19.15 -0.61 -18.41
CA LYS A 107 -20.30 -1.34 -18.99
C LYS A 107 -21.68 -0.68 -18.88
N GLU A 108 -21.80 0.57 -18.41
CA GLU A 108 -23.13 1.16 -18.17
C GLU A 108 -23.57 2.32 -19.08
N ASN A 109 -22.77 2.76 -20.05
CA ASN A 109 -23.15 3.89 -20.92
C ASN A 109 -23.10 3.58 -22.42
N ASN A 110 -23.75 2.50 -22.86
CA ASN A 110 -24.07 2.33 -24.28
C ASN A 110 -25.59 2.13 -24.47
N PRO A 111 -26.38 3.19 -24.69
CA PRO A 111 -27.72 3.03 -25.23
C PRO A 111 -27.58 2.73 -26.73
N GLY A 112 -28.04 1.54 -27.13
CA GLY A 112 -28.29 1.23 -28.53
C GLY A 112 -29.42 2.04 -29.14
#